data_AF-A0A971IEK6-F1
#
_entry.id   AF-A0A971IEK6-F1
#
_cell.length_a   1.000
_cell.length_b   1.000
_cell.length_c   1.000
_cell.angle_alpha   90.00
_cell.angle_beta   90.00
_cell.angle_gamma   90.00
#
_symmetry.space_group_name_H-M   'P 1'
#
loop_
_entity.id
_entity.type
_entity.pdbx_description
1 polymer ?
#
loop_
_entity_poly.entity_id
_entity_poly.type
_entity_poly.pdbx_seq_one_letter_code
_entity_poly.pdbx_strand_id
1 'polypeptide(L)' 'MERPVCFFSDYGYTDDFAGVCRAVIARLAPAVRVIDVTHGLPERDVL' A
#
# COMPACT_ATOMS: atom_id res chain seq x y z
N MET A 1 -10.45 -6.59 17.08
CA MET A 1 -9.28 -6.36 16.21
C MET A 1 -9.79 -5.90 14.86
N GLU A 2 -9.33 -4.76 14.37
CA GLU A 2 -9.65 -4.33 13.01
C GLU A 2 -9.00 -5.26 11.98
N ARG A 3 -9.69 -5.50 10.87
CA ARG A 3 -9.15 -6.33 9.79
C ARG A 3 -7.97 -5.59 9.14
N PRO A 4 -6.85 -6.28 8.85
CA PRO A 4 -5.73 -5.65 8.17
C PRO A 4 -6.08 -5.26 6.74
N VAL A 5 -5.38 -4.25 6.23
CA VAL A 5 -5.35 -3.91 4.79
C VAL A 5 -4.09 -4.50 4.19
N CYS A 6 -4.25 -5.48 3.30
CA CYS A 6 -3.16 -5.97 2.46
C CYS A 6 -3.07 -5.07 1.23
N PHE A 7 -1.94 -4.40 1.04
CA PHE A 7 -1.76 -3.41 -0.01
C PHE A 7 -0.66 -3.85 -0.97
N PHE A 8 -0.93 -3.76 -2.27
CA PHE A 8 0.04 -3.95 -3.32
C PHE A 8 -0.21 -2.94 -4.45
N SER A 9 0.82 -2.61 -5.22
CA SER A 9 0.70 -1.76 -6.40
C SER A 9 1.82 -2.04 -7.41
N ASP A 10 1.77 -1.37 -8.54
CA ASP A 10 2.80 -1.31 -9.59
C ASP A 10 3.58 0.03 -9.56
N TYR A 11 3.59 0.72 -8.43
CA TYR A 11 4.24 2.04 -8.28
C TYR A 11 5.78 1.96 -8.29
N GLY A 12 6.35 0.78 -8.07
CA GLY A 12 7.77 0.65 -7.79
C GLY A 12 8.14 1.16 -6.39
N TYR A 13 9.45 1.31 -6.17
CA TYR A 13 10.04 1.73 -4.90
C TYR A 13 10.89 3.00 -5.02
N THR A 14 10.86 3.65 -6.19
CA THR A 14 11.70 4.81 -6.50
C THR A 14 11.12 6.12 -5.98
N ASP A 15 9.80 6.17 -5.81
CA ASP A 15 9.07 7.35 -5.32
C ASP A 15 8.34 7.06 -4.00
N ASP A 16 7.51 8.01 -3.58
CA ASP A 16 6.79 7.99 -2.32
C ASP A 16 5.33 7.52 -2.43
N PHE A 17 4.86 7.05 -3.60
CA PHE A 17 3.43 6.82 -3.83
C PHE A 17 2.82 5.80 -2.87
N ALA A 18 3.48 4.66 -2.63
CA ALA A 18 3.03 3.68 -1.63
C ALA A 18 3.10 4.28 -0.20
N GLY A 19 4.06 5.17 0.06
CA GLY A 19 4.14 5.96 1.29
C GLY A 19 2.94 6.87 1.50
N VAL A 20 2.51 7.59 0.46
CA VAL A 20 1.34 8.48 0.50
C VAL A 20 0.07 7.69 0.83
N CYS A 21 -0.14 6.54 0.20
CA CYS A 21 -1.28 5.66 0.52
C CYS A 21 -1.26 5.24 2.00
N ARG A 22 -0.09 4.82 2.53
CA ARG A 22 0.06 4.46 3.95
C ARG A 22 -0.27 5.63 4.87
N ALA A 23 0.17 6.85 4.53
CA ALA A 23 -0.12 8.05 5.32
C ALA A 23 -1.62 8.39 5.34
N VAL A 24 -2.30 8.26 4.20
CA VAL A 24 -3.76 8.46 4.10
C VAL A 24 -4.50 7.44 4.95
N ILE A 25 -4.14 6.16 4.86
CA ILE A 25 -4.75 5.10 5.67
C ILE A 25 -4.51 5.36 7.16
N ALA A 26 -3.27 5.68 7.55
CA ALA A 26 -2.94 5.96 8.95
C ALA A 26 -3.71 7.16 9.52
N ARG A 27 -4.01 8.17 8.69
CA ARG A 27 -4.82 9.32 9.09
C ARG A 27 -6.30 8.96 9.28
N LEU A 28 -6.87 8.14 8.39
CA LEU A 28 -8.29 7.81 8.40
C LEU A 28 -8.65 6.67 9.35
N ALA A 29 -7.75 5.70 9.50
CA ALA A 29 -7.96 4.47 10.25
C ALA A 29 -6.68 4.07 11.02
N PRO A 30 -6.30 4.83 12.06
CA PRO A 30 -5.03 4.66 12.76
C PRO A 30 -4.86 3.30 13.48
N ALA A 31 -5.96 2.59 13.74
CA ALA A 31 -5.94 1.27 14.37
C ALA A 31 -5.80 0.10 13.36
N VAL A 32 -5.89 0.38 12.06
CA VAL A 32 -5.73 -0.63 11.00
C VAL A 32 -4.26 -0.90 10.75
N ARG A 33 -3.87 -2.18 10.76
CA ARG A 33 -2.55 -2.61 10.30
C ARG A 33 -2.53 -2.65 8.77
N VAL A 34 -1.60 -1.94 8.15
CA VAL A 34 -1.27 -2.08 6.72
C VAL A 34 -0.16 -3.13 6.56
N ILE A 35 -0.36 -4.04 5.62
CA ILE A 35 0.61 -5.08 5.24
C ILE A 35 0.92 -4.86 3.77
N ASP A 36 2.11 -4.34 3.47
CA ASP A 36 2.60 -4.22 2.11
C ASP A 36 2.97 -5.63 1.60
N VAL A 37 2.30 -6.08 0.54
CA VAL A 37 2.57 -7.37 -0.11
C VAL A 37 3.74 -7.20 -1.09
N THR A 38 3.59 -6.29 -2.05
CA THR A 38 4.65 -5.86 -2.98
C THR A 38 4.24 -4.54 -3.66
N HIS A 39 5.22 -3.73 -4.01
CA HIS A 39 5.02 -2.57 -4.90
C HIS A 39 5.88 -2.67 -6.16
N GLY A 40 6.60 -3.78 -6.34
CA GLY A 40 7.56 -4.00 -7.43
C GLY A 40 6.99 -4.82 -8.59
N LEU A 41 5.68 -4.82 -8.79
CA LEU A 41 5.09 -5.43 -9.99
C LEU A 41 5.47 -4.61 -11.23
N PRO A 42 5.59 -5.25 -12.42
CA PRO A 42 5.73 -4.51 -13.65
C PRO A 42 4.55 -3.56 -13.84
N GLU A 43 4.83 -2.34 -14.32
CA GLU A 43 3.80 -1.33 -14.56
C GLU A 43 2.69 -1.88 -15.47
N ARG A 44 1.44 -1.77 -15.01
CA ARG A 44 0.23 -2.16 -15.73
C ARG A 44 0.13 -3.65 -16.11
N ASP A 45 0.88 -4.51 -15.44
CA ASP A 45 0.77 -5.96 -15.60
C ASP A 45 -0.33 -6.52 -14.67
N VAL A 46 -1.50 -6.77 -15.26
CA VAL A 46 -2.75 -7.13 -14.54
C VAL A 46 -3.13 -8.60 -14.68
N LEU A 47 -2.27 -9.42 -15.28
CA LEU A 47 -2.53 -10.84 -15.55
C LEU A 47 -2.26 -11.75 -14.36
#